data_AF-A0ABD6CR19-F1
#
_entry.id   AF-A0ABD6CR19-F1
#
_cell.length_a   1.000
_cell.length_b   1.000
_cell.length_c   1.000
_cell.angle_alpha   90.00
_cell.angle_beta   90.00
_cell.angle_gamma   90.00
#
_symmetry.space_group_name_H-M   'P 1'
#
loop_
_entity.id
_entity.type
_entity.pdbx_description
1 polymer ?
#
loop_
_entity_poly.entity_id
_entity_poly.type
_entity_poly.pdbx_seq_one_letter_code
_entity_poly.pdbx_strand_id
1 'polypeptide(L)'
;MGEREASANGITARYEETETERLLTFQSDGNAAAIAQNIEGYAMLKVRPSADGDELERYYGFEMALDHAAELLGVSPHDLPIPDAASDMGM
;
A
#
# COMPACT_ATOMS: atom_id res chain seq x y z
N MET A 1 16.48 -10.49 -1.76
CA MET A 1 15.71 -9.45 -2.46
C MET A 1 14.35 -10.07 -2.75
N GLY A 2 13.30 -9.63 -2.05
CA GLY A 2 11.94 -10.14 -2.24
C GLY A 2 11.30 -9.60 -3.51
N GLU A 3 10.20 -10.22 -3.92
CA GLU A 3 9.40 -9.76 -5.06
C GLU A 3 8.77 -8.38 -4.76
N ARG A 4 8.83 -7.46 -5.73
CA ARG A 4 8.36 -6.08 -5.60
C ARG A 4 7.03 -5.82 -6.33
N GLU A 5 6.53 -6.79 -7.07
CA GLU A 5 5.29 -6.68 -7.81
C GLU A 5 4.50 -7.98 -7.63
N ALA A 6 3.23 -7.88 -7.28
CA ALA A 6 2.36 -9.04 -7.10
C ALA A 6 1.02 -8.76 -7.78
N SER A 7 0.42 -9.78 -8.37
CA SER A 7 -0.86 -9.63 -9.06
C SER A 7 -1.79 -10.79 -8.72
N ALA A 8 -3.00 -10.47 -8.27
CA ALA A 8 -4.03 -11.44 -7.93
C ALA A 8 -5.41 -10.79 -8.06
N ASN A 9 -6.44 -11.58 -8.38
CA ASN A 9 -7.84 -11.11 -8.40
C ASN A 9 -8.10 -9.85 -9.28
N GLY A 10 -7.30 -9.63 -10.33
CA GLY A 10 -7.39 -8.44 -11.17
C GLY A 10 -6.74 -7.18 -10.58
N ILE A 11 -6.08 -7.31 -9.44
CA ILE A 11 -5.36 -6.24 -8.75
C ILE A 11 -3.86 -6.39 -9.00
N THR A 12 -3.19 -5.30 -9.35
CA THR A 12 -1.73 -5.23 -9.44
C THR A 12 -1.21 -4.40 -8.28
N ALA A 13 -0.33 -4.99 -7.47
CA ALA A 13 0.36 -4.31 -6.40
C ALA A 13 1.83 -4.11 -6.75
N ARG A 14 2.36 -2.92 -6.50
CA ARG A 14 3.76 -2.60 -6.72
C ARG A 14 4.36 -1.89 -5.52
N TYR A 15 5.50 -2.41 -5.07
CA TYR A 15 6.34 -1.85 -4.03
C TYR A 15 7.52 -1.08 -4.64
N GLU A 16 7.67 0.17 -4.21
CA GLU A 16 8.79 1.04 -4.54
C GLU A 16 9.36 1.65 -3.26
N GLU A 17 10.67 1.87 -3.23
CA GLU A 17 11.35 2.51 -2.12
C GLU A 17 12.10 3.70 -2.67
N THR A 18 11.81 4.87 -2.09
CA THR A 18 12.46 6.13 -2.41
C THR A 18 13.46 6.48 -1.32
N GLU A 19 14.11 7.64 -1.41
CA GLU A 19 14.99 8.11 -0.34
C GLU A 19 14.23 8.50 0.94
N THR A 20 12.92 8.73 0.85
CA THR A 20 12.12 9.31 1.94
C THR A 20 11.01 8.38 2.46
N GLU A 21 10.44 7.56 1.59
CA GLU A 21 9.34 6.67 1.92
C GLU A 21 9.36 5.35 1.13
N ARG A 22 8.80 4.31 1.77
CA ARG A 22 8.39 3.05 1.15
C ARG A 22 6.96 3.21 0.66
N LEU A 23 6.70 2.86 -0.59
CA LEU A 23 5.44 3.06 -1.25
C LEU A 23 4.90 1.72 -1.77
N LEU A 24 3.71 1.34 -1.31
CA LEU A 24 2.95 0.21 -1.82
C LEU A 24 1.73 0.74 -2.55
N THR A 25 1.67 0.50 -3.86
CA THR A 25 0.56 0.95 -4.72
C THR A 25 -0.28 -0.24 -5.16
N PHE A 26 -1.58 0.00 -5.33
CA PHE A 26 -2.54 -0.96 -5.83
C PHE A 26 -3.32 -0.34 -6.97
N GLN A 27 -3.59 -1.13 -8.00
CA GLN A 27 -4.42 -0.76 -9.15
C GLN A 27 -5.38 -1.88 -9.48
N SER A 28 -6.65 -1.54 -9.68
CA SER A 28 -7.72 -2.47 -10.08
C SER A 28 -8.73 -1.72 -10.93
N ASP A 29 -9.10 -2.24 -12.10
CA ASP A 29 -10.07 -1.69 -13.08
C ASP A 29 -10.67 -0.30 -12.75
N GLY A 30 -9.86 0.75 -12.95
CA GLY A 30 -10.27 2.16 -12.81
C GLY A 30 -10.08 2.80 -11.43
N ASN A 31 -9.78 2.01 -10.40
CA ASN A 31 -9.48 2.42 -9.04
C ASN A 31 -7.99 2.26 -8.71
N ALA A 32 -7.51 3.08 -7.78
CA ALA A 32 -6.17 2.99 -7.24
C ALA A 32 -6.18 3.29 -5.74
N ALA A 33 -5.16 2.77 -5.06
CA ALA A 33 -4.85 3.09 -3.68
C ALA A 33 -3.34 3.04 -3.48
N ALA A 34 -2.82 3.78 -2.52
CA ALA A 34 -1.43 3.68 -2.13
C ALA A 34 -1.27 3.77 -0.61
N ILE A 35 -0.29 3.03 -0.09
CA ILE A 35 0.14 3.04 1.30
C ILE A 35 1.59 3.51 1.31
N ALA A 36 1.86 4.64 1.96
CA ALA A 36 3.18 5.23 2.07
C ALA A 36 3.67 5.19 3.53
N GLN A 37 4.83 4.61 3.75
CA GLN A 37 5.52 4.57 5.05
C GLN A 37 6.77 5.43 4.98
N ASN A 38 6.93 6.41 5.88
CA ASN A 38 8.19 7.14 5.96
C ASN A 38 9.34 6.19 6.36
N ILE A 39 10.49 6.32 5.71
CA ILE A 39 11.71 5.57 6.09
C ILE A 39 12.28 6.12 7.40
N GLU A 40 12.19 7.44 7.59
CA GLU A 40 12.65 8.13 8.79
C GLU A 40 11.47 8.62 9.65
N GLY A 41 11.65 8.57 10.97
CA GLY A 41 10.68 9.05 11.96
C GLY A 41 9.75 7.98 12.52
N TYR A 42 8.56 8.38 12.94
CA TYR A 42 7.52 7.45 13.39
C TYR A 42 6.99 6.74 12.15
N ALA A 43 7.21 5.43 12.04
CA ALA A 43 6.92 4.57 10.88
C ALA A 43 5.40 4.41 10.58
N MET A 44 4.62 5.49 10.71
CA MET A 44 3.21 5.58 10.40
C MET A 44 2.97 5.37 8.90
N LEU A 45 1.88 4.69 8.61
CA LEU A 45 1.41 4.39 7.28
C LEU A 45 0.36 5.42 6.88
N LYS A 46 0.52 6.01 5.71
CA LYS A 46 -0.39 6.99 5.11
C LYS A 46 -1.13 6.33 3.97
N VAL A 47 -2.46 6.36 3.97
CA VAL A 47 -3.27 5.89 2.84
C VAL A 47 -3.57 7.07 1.92
N ARG A 48 -3.45 6.85 0.60
CA ARG A 48 -3.64 7.83 -0.47
C ARG A 48 -4.49 7.22 -1.60
N PRO A 49 -5.18 8.03 -2.41
CA PRO A 49 -5.93 7.54 -3.58
C PRO A 49 -5.03 7.11 -4.75
N SER A 50 -3.76 7.52 -4.74
CA SER A 50 -2.74 7.14 -5.73
C SER A 50 -1.34 7.40 -5.16
N ALA A 51 -0.30 6.99 -5.88
CA ALA A 51 1.11 7.20 -5.49
C ALA A 51 1.41 8.66 -5.09
N ASP A 52 0.99 9.59 -5.96
CA ASP A 52 1.19 11.04 -5.82
C ASP A 52 0.00 11.75 -5.15
N GLY A 53 -1.00 10.99 -4.70
CA GLY A 53 -2.20 11.53 -4.08
C GLY A 53 -1.95 12.12 -2.70
N ASP A 54 -2.83 13.03 -2.28
CA ASP A 54 -2.80 13.55 -0.92
C ASP A 54 -3.12 12.47 0.11
N GLU A 55 -2.56 12.62 1.30
CA GLU A 55 -2.86 11.78 2.45
C GLU A 55 -4.35 11.89 2.81
N LEU A 56 -5.02 10.75 2.88
CA LEU A 56 -6.40 10.64 3.35
C LEU A 56 -6.46 10.35 4.85
N GLU A 57 -5.68 9.37 5.30
CA GLU A 57 -5.68 8.91 6.70
C GLU A 57 -4.35 8.26 7.10
N ARG A 58 -4.07 8.21 8.41
CA ARG A 58 -2.86 7.61 9.00
C ARG A 58 -3.17 6.44 9.93
N TYR A 59 -2.33 5.41 9.83
CA TYR A 59 -2.43 4.20 10.64
C TYR A 59 -1.10 3.81 11.27
N TYR A 60 -1.18 3.25 12.48
CA TYR A 60 -0.05 2.61 13.15
C TYR A 60 0.12 1.14 12.75
N GLY A 61 -0.91 0.50 12.20
CA GLY A 61 -0.91 -0.92 11.83
C GLY A 61 -1.13 -1.11 10.34
N PHE A 62 -0.37 -2.03 9.75
CA PHE A 62 -0.44 -2.31 8.31
C PHE A 62 -1.76 -2.92 7.88
N GLU A 63 -2.33 -3.82 8.68
CA GLU A 63 -3.65 -4.39 8.40
C GLU A 63 -4.75 -3.31 8.32
N MET A 64 -4.75 -2.31 9.21
CA MET A 64 -5.71 -1.21 9.14
C MET A 64 -5.52 -0.33 7.90
N ALA A 65 -4.27 -0.12 7.48
CA ALA A 65 -3.98 0.61 6.24
C ALA A 65 -4.43 -0.19 4.99
N LEU A 66 -4.28 -1.51 5.02
CA LEU A 66 -4.75 -2.42 3.96
C LEU A 66 -6.28 -2.44 3.87
N ASP A 67 -6.98 -2.46 4.99
CA ASP A 67 -8.44 -2.37 5.02
C ASP A 67 -8.93 -1.11 4.30
N HIS A 68 -8.38 0.06 4.63
CA HIS A 68 -8.77 1.30 3.96
C HIS A 68 -8.34 1.33 2.48
N ALA A 69 -7.15 0.81 2.14
CA ALA A 69 -6.74 0.71 0.74
C ALA A 69 -7.70 -0.19 -0.08
N ALA A 70 -8.19 -1.28 0.51
CA ALA A 70 -9.18 -2.16 -0.10
C ALA A 70 -10.54 -1.46 -0.29
N GLU A 71 -10.97 -0.64 0.68
CA GLU A 71 -12.18 0.18 0.56
C GLU A 71 -12.10 1.13 -0.64
N LEU A 72 -10.95 1.79 -0.86
CA LEU A 72 -10.73 2.67 -2.01
C LEU A 72 -10.80 1.93 -3.36
N LEU A 73 -10.37 0.67 -3.38
CA LEU A 73 -10.42 -0.18 -4.56
C LEU A 73 -11.81 -0.84 -4.75
N GLY A 74 -12.65 -0.85 -3.73
CA GLY A 74 -13.94 -1.54 -3.72
C GLY A 74 -13.83 -3.06 -3.65
N VAL A 75 -12.78 -3.59 -3.02
CA VAL A 75 -12.47 -5.04 -2.93
C VAL A 75 -12.34 -5.49 -1.47
N SER A 76 -12.22 -6.80 -1.25
CA SER A 76 -11.88 -7.33 0.08
C SER A 76 -10.40 -7.10 0.38
N PRO A 77 -10.02 -6.73 1.63
CA PRO A 77 -8.61 -6.63 2.03
C PRO A 77 -7.85 -7.94 1.88
N HIS A 78 -8.53 -9.09 1.99
CA HIS A 78 -7.94 -10.41 1.75
C HIS A 78 -7.62 -10.69 0.27
N ASP A 79 -8.17 -9.90 -0.66
CA ASP A 79 -7.92 -10.06 -2.08
C ASP A 79 -6.70 -9.26 -2.55
N LEU A 80 -6.16 -8.37 -1.70
CA LEU A 80 -5.00 -7.55 -1.99
C LEU A 80 -3.73 -8.42 -2.12
N PRO A 81 -3.06 -8.44 -3.28
CA PRO A 81 -1.77 -9.11 -3.41
C PRO A 81 -0.69 -8.27 -2.71
N ILE A 82 -0.02 -8.82 -1.70
CA ILE A 82 1.09 -8.13 -1.01
C ILE A 82 2.42 -8.69 -1.52
N PRO A 83 3.27 -7.90 -2.17
CA PRO A 83 4.61 -8.33 -2.56
C PRO A 83 5.48 -8.66 -1.34
N ASP A 84 6.34 -9.66 -1.43
CA ASP A 84 7.26 -10.05 -0.34
C ASP A 84 8.10 -8.87 0.17
N ALA A 85 8.49 -7.94 -0.70
CA ALA A 85 9.27 -6.75 -0.32
C ALA A 85 8.50 -5.74 0.56
N ALA A 86 7.17 -5.86 0.63
CA ALA A 86 6.29 -4.98 1.41
C ALA A 86 5.74 -5.65 2.68
N SER A 87 6.03 -6.94 2.91
CA SER A 87 5.39 -7.73 3.98
C SER A 87 5.70 -7.25 5.41
N ASP A 88 6.77 -6.48 5.58
CA ASP A 88 7.24 -5.92 6.86
C ASP A 88 6.89 -4.43 7.02
N MET A 89 6.09 -3.84 6.12
CA MET A 89 5.57 -2.49 6.33
C MET A 89 4.73 -2.43 7.61
N GLY A 90 4.85 -1.33 8.35
CA GLY A 90 4.15 -1.12 9.63
C GLY A 90 4.72 -1.85 10.86
N MET A 91 5.84 -2.55 10.74
CA MET A 91 6.64 -3.06 11.87
C MET A 91 7.80 -2.14 12.23
#